data_AF-D8QCI0-F1
#
_entry.id   AF-D8QCI0-F1
#
_cell.length_a   1.000
_cell.length_b   1.000
_cell.length_c   1.000
_cell.angle_alpha   90.00
_cell.angle_beta   90.00
_cell.angle_gamma   90.00
#
_symmetry.space_group_name_H-M   'P 1'
#
loop_
_entity.id
_entity.type
_entity.pdbx_description
1 polymer ?
#
loop_
_entity_poly.entity_id
_entity_poly.type
_entity_poly.pdbx_seq_one_letter_code
_entity_poly.pdbx_strand_id
1 'polypeptide(L)'
;MASISITTHYVSPDDSLPPLALQITRLVGSYMLWVGMAEGGPERVEEAPLKGNLAKDWACAMPSAAGGAGAATALFRTSGSDVALSMAQRLGRAGPRVLLEAERAIVTELKALETGVA
;
A
#
# COMPACT_ATOMS: atom_id res chain seq x y z
N MET A 1 8.79 8.10 -21.36
CA MET A 1 9.14 7.08 -20.33
C MET A 1 8.31 7.38 -19.10
N ALA A 2 7.52 6.43 -18.61
CA ALA A 2 6.79 6.63 -17.35
C ALA A 2 7.79 6.45 -16.18
N SER A 3 7.99 7.51 -15.38
CA SER A 3 8.89 7.48 -14.23
C SER A 3 8.14 7.14 -12.95
N ILE A 4 8.75 6.32 -12.10
CA ILE A 4 8.29 6.12 -10.73
C ILE A 4 8.61 7.40 -9.94
N SER A 5 7.66 7.89 -9.16
CA SER A 5 7.86 9.05 -8.27
C SER A 5 7.24 8.80 -6.91
N ILE A 6 7.90 9.28 -5.86
CA ILE A 6 7.43 9.17 -4.48
C ILE A 6 7.26 10.59 -3.95
N THR A 7 6.10 10.89 -3.36
CA THR A 7 5.84 12.16 -2.68
C THR A 7 5.19 11.88 -1.33
N THR A 8 5.57 12.64 -0.31
CA THR A 8 4.95 12.55 1.02
C THR A 8 4.23 13.85 1.35
N HIS A 9 3.03 13.74 1.90
CA HIS A 9 2.16 14.86 2.25
C HIS A 9 1.81 14.82 3.73
N TYR A 10 1.88 15.97 4.39
CA TYR A 10 1.33 16.15 5.73
C TYR A 10 -0.15 16.47 5.62
N VAL A 11 -0.97 15.73 6.35
CA VAL A 11 -2.41 15.90 6.40
C VAL A 11 -2.78 16.16 7.85
N SER A 12 -3.23 17.37 8.17
CA SER A 12 -3.88 17.64 9.45
C SER A 12 -5.38 17.59 9.22
N PRO A 13 -6.09 16.57 9.73
CA PRO A 13 -7.55 16.61 9.79
C PRO A 13 -7.98 17.68 10.81
N ASP A 14 -9.28 17.72 11.15
CA ASP A 14 -9.76 18.60 12.21
C ASP A 14 -9.06 18.36 13.56
N ASP A 15 -9.25 19.29 14.50
CA ASP A 15 -8.58 19.28 15.82
C ASP A 15 -8.91 18.04 16.67
N SER A 16 -9.82 17.17 16.21
CA SER A 16 -10.22 15.93 16.90
C SER A 16 -9.34 14.72 16.54
N LEU A 17 -8.54 14.82 15.47
CA LEU A 17 -7.73 13.72 14.96
C LEU A 17 -6.24 14.07 14.93
N PRO A 18 -5.37 13.07 15.14
CA PRO A 18 -3.95 13.27 15.01
C PRO A 18 -3.55 13.55 13.55
N PRO A 19 -2.47 14.32 13.33
CA PRO A 19 -1.96 14.54 11.98
C PRO A 19 -1.42 13.25 11.36
N LEU A 20 -1.58 13.13 10.05
CA LEU A 20 -1.23 11.98 9.24
C LEU A 20 -0.14 12.33 8.23
N ALA A 21 0.65 11.34 7.88
CA ALA A 21 1.59 11.36 6.78
C ALA A 21 1.07 10.43 5.68
N LEU A 22 0.87 10.97 4.48
CA LEU A 22 0.45 10.24 3.29
C LEU A 22 1.61 10.18 2.30
N GLN A 23 2.19 8.99 2.10
CA GLN A 23 3.18 8.77 1.06
C GLN A 23 2.52 8.13 -0.17
N ILE A 24 2.70 8.76 -1.32
CA ILE A 24 2.17 8.32 -2.61
C ILE A 24 3.34 7.87 -3.47
N THR A 25 3.39 6.58 -3.77
CA THR A 25 4.29 6.02 -4.78
C THR A 25 3.50 5.85 -6.08
N ARG A 26 3.80 6.70 -7.06
CA ARG A 26 3.20 6.62 -8.39
C ARG A 26 4.00 5.63 -9.23
N LEU A 27 3.34 4.57 -9.67
CA LEU A 27 3.87 3.55 -10.58
C LEU A 27 3.28 3.75 -11.98
N VAL A 28 3.66 2.90 -12.93
CA VAL A 28 3.10 2.93 -14.29
C VAL A 28 1.69 2.37 -14.27
N GLY A 29 0.69 3.26 -14.32
CA GLY A 29 -0.74 2.89 -14.37
C GLY A 29 -1.35 2.51 -13.01
N SER A 30 -0.63 2.73 -11.90
CA SER A 30 -1.14 2.48 -10.56
C SER A 30 -0.50 3.41 -9.52
N TYR A 31 -1.14 3.49 -8.36
CA TYR A 31 -0.65 4.21 -7.19
C TYR A 31 -0.56 3.25 -6.01
N MET A 32 0.46 3.43 -5.20
CA MET A 32 0.55 2.83 -3.88
C MET A 32 0.49 3.94 -2.84
N LEU A 33 -0.42 3.81 -1.88
CA LEU A 33 -0.64 4.77 -0.79
C LEU A 33 -0.16 4.13 0.51
N TRP A 34 0.69 4.83 1.23
CA TRP A 34 1.02 4.54 2.63
C TRP A 34 0.44 5.66 3.48
N VAL A 35 -0.27 5.30 4.54
CA VAL A 35 -0.83 6.25 5.51
C VAL A 35 -0.33 5.85 6.89
N GLY A 36 0.28 6.81 7.58
CA GLY A 36 0.70 6.65 8.97
C GLY A 36 0.51 7.93 9.75
N MET A 37 0.82 7.88 11.04
CA MET A 37 0.78 9.03 11.92
C MET A 37 1.97 9.94 11.64
N ALA A 38 1.76 11.25 11.55
CA ALA A 38 2.84 12.23 11.47
C ALA A 38 3.32 12.58 12.88
N GLU A 39 4.55 12.22 13.21
CA GLU A 39 5.18 12.61 14.48
C GLU A 39 5.87 13.97 14.30
N GLY A 40 5.23 15.04 14.77
CA GLY A 40 5.74 16.41 14.69
C GLY A 40 5.04 17.24 13.62
N GLY A 41 5.71 18.30 13.16
CA GLY A 41 5.18 19.21 12.15
C GLY A 41 5.39 18.74 10.70
N PRO A 42 4.83 19.48 9.72
CA PRO A 42 4.93 19.15 8.30
C PRO A 42 6.36 19.05 7.79
N GLU A 43 7.32 19.75 8.41
CA GLU A 43 8.74 19.71 8.08
C GLU A 43 9.42 18.35 8.33
N ARG A 44 8.79 17.48 9.13
CA ARG A 44 9.30 16.14 9.47
C ARG A 44 8.48 15.01 8.86
N VAL A 45 7.51 15.32 7.99
CA VAL A 45 6.58 14.31 7.46
C VAL A 45 7.29 13.20 6.68
N GLU A 46 8.40 13.51 6.02
CA GLU A 46 9.23 12.54 5.30
C GLU A 46 9.88 11.49 6.23
N GLU A 47 9.97 11.77 7.53
CA GLU A 47 10.48 10.81 8.51
C GLU A 47 9.43 9.76 8.90
N ALA A 48 8.13 10.06 8.75
CA ALA A 48 7.06 9.19 9.23
C ALA A 48 7.04 7.80 8.53
N PRO A 49 7.23 7.70 7.19
CA PRO A 49 7.38 6.40 6.53
C PRO A 49 8.58 5.59 7.02
N LEU A 50 9.64 6.24 7.51
CA LEU A 50 10.85 5.57 8.02
C LEU A 50 10.64 4.97 9.42
N LYS A 51 9.68 5.50 10.19
CA LYS A 51 9.39 5.10 11.57
C LYS A 51 8.29 4.04 11.67
N GLY A 52 7.38 3.98 10.70
CA GLY A 52 6.24 3.08 10.70
C GLY A 52 6.44 1.84 9.81
N ASN A 53 6.80 0.70 10.42
CA ASN A 53 6.75 -0.60 9.72
C ASN A 53 5.32 -1.17 9.77
N LEU A 54 4.42 -0.70 8.89
CA LEU A 54 3.06 -1.26 8.81
C LEU A 54 3.06 -2.73 8.33
N ALA A 55 4.07 -3.12 7.56
CA ALA A 55 4.35 -4.52 7.22
C ALA A 55 5.87 -4.73 7.13
N LYS A 56 6.37 -5.75 7.85
CA LYS A 56 7.80 -6.10 7.92
C LYS A 56 8.34 -6.61 6.59
N ASP A 57 7.48 -7.15 5.72
CA ASP A 57 7.85 -7.67 4.42
C ASP A 57 6.84 -7.24 3.37
N TRP A 58 7.34 -6.73 2.24
CA TRP A 58 6.58 -6.28 1.09
C TRP A 58 7.09 -6.97 -0.15
N ALA A 59 6.16 -7.43 -0.99
CA ALA A 59 6.49 -7.93 -2.30
C ALA A 59 5.41 -7.52 -3.30
N CYS A 60 5.83 -7.31 -4.54
CA CYS A 60 4.96 -7.06 -5.67
C CYS A 60 5.04 -8.27 -6.60
N ALA A 61 3.93 -8.67 -7.19
CA ALA A 61 3.91 -9.65 -8.27
C ALA A 61 2.96 -9.20 -9.37
N MET A 62 3.35 -9.48 -10.60
CA MET A 62 2.57 -9.12 -11.78
C MET A 62 2.02 -10.38 -12.45
N PRO A 63 0.79 -10.37 -12.97
CA PRO A 63 0.27 -11.49 -13.75
C PRO A 63 1.16 -11.78 -14.96
N SER A 64 1.43 -13.06 -15.24
CA SER A 64 2.16 -13.45 -16.45
C SER A 64 1.22 -13.44 -17.66
N ALA A 65 1.61 -12.76 -18.73
CA ALA A 65 0.89 -12.79 -20.01
C ALA A 65 0.83 -14.21 -20.62
N ALA A 66 1.77 -15.09 -20.24
CA ALA A 66 1.87 -16.47 -20.75
C ALA A 66 1.13 -17.51 -19.86
N GLY A 67 0.33 -17.08 -18.87
CA GLY A 67 -0.49 -17.99 -18.05
C GLY A 67 0.29 -18.78 -16.98
N GLY A 68 1.54 -18.41 -16.71
CA GLY A 68 2.40 -19.04 -15.68
C GLY A 68 2.46 -18.28 -14.36
N ALA A 69 3.32 -18.74 -13.44
CA ALA A 69 3.65 -17.98 -12.24
C ALA A 69 4.26 -16.64 -12.67
N GLY A 70 3.61 -15.54 -12.28
CA GLY A 70 4.06 -14.19 -12.51
C GLY A 70 5.39 -13.90 -11.82
N ALA A 71 6.21 -13.05 -12.43
CA ALA A 71 7.41 -12.54 -11.74
C ALA A 71 6.98 -11.80 -10.47
N ALA A 72 7.71 -12.02 -9.38
CA ALA A 72 7.52 -11.31 -8.14
C ALA A 72 8.84 -10.79 -7.60
N THR A 73 8.78 -9.65 -6.94
CA THR A 73 9.91 -8.92 -6.42
C THR A 73 9.61 -8.51 -4.99
N ALA A 74 10.48 -8.91 -4.07
CA ALA A 74 10.44 -8.40 -2.71
C ALA A 74 10.92 -6.94 -2.75
N LEU A 75 10.05 -6.01 -2.36
CA LEU A 75 10.36 -4.58 -2.27
C LEU A 75 10.99 -4.25 -0.92
N PHE A 76 10.56 -4.94 0.13
CA PHE A 76 11.11 -4.85 1.47
C PHE A 76 11.08 -6.24 2.10
N ARG A 77 12.21 -6.69 2.66
CA ARG A 77 12.31 -8.04 3.22
C ARG A 77 13.18 -8.02 4.47
N THR A 78 12.60 -8.42 5.59
CA THR A 78 13.36 -8.76 6.79
C THR A 78 14.09 -10.08 6.59
N SER A 79 15.28 -10.21 7.18
CA SER A 79 16.21 -11.34 6.98
C SER A 79 15.70 -12.72 7.44
N GLY A 80 14.41 -12.87 7.79
CA GLY A 80 13.81 -14.12 8.26
C GLY A 80 12.45 -14.49 7.65
N SER A 81 11.96 -13.80 6.62
CA SER A 81 10.60 -14.06 6.08
C SER A 81 10.54 -13.98 4.56
N ASP A 82 9.79 -14.89 3.93
CA ASP A 82 9.51 -14.91 2.49
C ASP A 82 7.99 -14.95 2.18
N VAL A 83 7.15 -14.86 3.22
CA VAL A 83 5.70 -15.06 3.14
C VAL A 83 5.07 -14.05 2.18
N ALA A 84 5.49 -12.78 2.26
CA ALA A 84 4.98 -11.72 1.39
C ALA A 84 5.25 -12.02 -0.09
N LEU A 85 6.43 -12.55 -0.43
CA LEU A 85 6.80 -12.88 -1.81
C LEU A 85 5.95 -14.03 -2.36
N SER A 86 5.81 -15.10 -1.58
CA SER A 86 4.98 -16.26 -1.94
C SER A 86 3.50 -15.89 -2.10
N MET A 87 2.97 -15.07 -1.18
CA MET A 87 1.60 -14.54 -1.28
C MET A 87 1.41 -13.68 -2.52
N ALA A 88 2.32 -12.75 -2.78
CA ALA A 88 2.27 -11.90 -3.96
C ALA A 88 2.23 -12.74 -5.24
N GLN A 89 3.09 -13.75 -5.38
CA GLN A 89 3.09 -14.65 -6.54
C GLN A 89 1.75 -15.36 -6.75
N ARG A 90 1.13 -15.85 -5.68
CA ARG A 90 -0.18 -16.52 -5.74
C ARG A 90 -1.28 -15.57 -6.20
N LEU A 91 -1.28 -14.34 -5.69
CA LEU A 91 -2.23 -13.30 -6.09
C LEU A 91 -2.00 -12.86 -7.55
N GLY A 92 -0.74 -12.68 -7.96
CA GLY A 92 -0.37 -12.37 -9.34
C GLY A 92 -0.85 -13.46 -10.32
N ARG A 93 -0.79 -14.74 -9.93
CA ARG A 93 -1.31 -15.86 -10.72
C ARG A 93 -2.84 -15.84 -10.83
N ALA A 94 -3.55 -15.44 -9.77
CA ALA A 94 -5.01 -15.31 -9.80
C ALA A 94 -5.48 -14.17 -10.73
N GLY A 95 -4.58 -13.25 -11.08
CA GLY A 95 -4.80 -12.20 -12.06
C GLY A 95 -5.62 -11.02 -11.52
N PRO A 96 -5.97 -10.05 -12.38
CA PRO A 96 -6.53 -8.76 -11.95
C PRO A 96 -7.91 -8.87 -11.27
N ARG A 97 -8.67 -9.95 -11.47
CA ARG A 97 -9.97 -10.15 -10.82
C ARG A 97 -9.88 -10.17 -9.29
N VAL A 98 -8.82 -10.76 -8.72
CA VAL A 98 -8.69 -10.84 -7.25
C VAL A 98 -8.51 -9.46 -6.62
N LEU A 99 -7.80 -8.56 -7.31
CA LEU A 99 -7.61 -7.18 -6.89
C LEU A 99 -8.92 -6.39 -6.93
N LEU A 100 -9.70 -6.54 -8.01
CA LEU A 100 -10.99 -5.86 -8.15
C LEU A 100 -12.01 -6.32 -7.09
N GLU A 101 -12.05 -7.61 -6.77
CA GLU A 101 -12.91 -8.12 -5.69
C GLU A 101 -12.46 -7.63 -4.31
N ALA A 102 -11.15 -7.59 -4.05
CA ALA A 102 -10.62 -7.04 -2.81
C ALA A 102 -10.94 -5.54 -2.68
N GLU A 103 -10.76 -4.75 -3.75
CA GLU A 103 -11.12 -3.34 -3.79
C GLU A 103 -12.61 -3.13 -3.49
N ARG A 104 -13.49 -3.89 -4.16
CA ARG A 104 -14.94 -3.84 -3.93
C ARG A 104 -15.29 -4.12 -2.47
N ALA A 105 -14.67 -5.13 -1.86
CA ALA A 105 -14.89 -5.47 -0.46
C ALA A 105 -14.44 -4.33 0.47
N ILE A 106 -13.22 -3.80 0.28
CA ILE A 106 -12.69 -2.68 1.06
C ILE A 106 -13.62 -1.46 0.99
N VAL A 107 -14.04 -1.07 -0.22
CA VAL A 107 -14.94 0.08 -0.41
C VAL A 107 -16.29 -0.15 0.28
N THR A 108 -16.79 -1.38 0.30
CA THR A 108 -18.05 -1.72 0.97
C THR A 108 -17.94 -1.55 2.48
N GLU A 109 -16.88 -2.09 3.08
CA GLU A 109 -16.64 -1.99 4.53
C GLU A 109 -16.39 -0.55 4.98
N LEU A 110 -15.58 0.21 4.23
CA LEU A 110 -15.34 1.62 4.56
C LEU A 110 -16.64 2.45 4.54
N LYS A 111 -17.54 2.19 3.59
CA LYS A 111 -18.86 2.84 3.55
C LYS A 111 -19.77 2.42 4.70
N ALA A 112 -19.66 1.18 5.18
CA ALA A 112 -20.41 0.74 6.36
C ALA A 112 -19.99 1.52 7.62
N LEU A 113 -18.69 1.80 7.74
CA LEU A 113 -18.15 2.62 8.83
C LEU A 113 -18.63 4.09 8.76
N GLU A 114 -18.70 4.69 7.57
CA GLU A 114 -19.21 6.05 7.38
C GLU A 114 -20.69 6.20 7.76
N THR A 115 -21.48 5.13 7.60
CA THR A 115 -22.92 5.15 7.90
C THR A 115 -23.24 4.79 9.36
N GLY A 116 -22.24 4.44 10.16
CA GLY A 116 -22.40 4.07 11.57
C GLY A 116 -23.13 2.74 11.78
N VAL A 117 -23.17 1.87 10.76
CA VAL A 117 -23.86 0.56 10.79
C VAL A 117 -22.86 -0.58 11.01
N ALA A 118 -21.86 -0.35 11.87
CA ALA A 118 -20.91 -1.39 12.29
C ALA A 118 -21.40 -2.11 13.54
#